data_AF-A0A8T4I2D8-F1
#
_entry.id   AF-A0A8T4I2D8-F1
#
_cell.length_a   1.000
_cell.length_b   1.000
_cell.length_c   1.000
_cell.angle_alpha   90.00
_cell.angle_beta   90.00
_cell.angle_gamma   90.00
#
_symmetry.space_group_name_H-M   'P 1'
#
loop_
_entity.id
_entity.type
_entity.pdbx_description
1 polymer ?
#
loop_
_entity_poly.entity_id
_entity_poly.type
_entity_poly.pdbx_seq_one_letter_code
_entity_poly.pdbx_strand_id
1 'polypeptide(L)' 'YGAVPVGPGLLAPAGVYAVGVALVLRDLAREAAGRAAILAAIAVGAALSWVLATPELAVASTAAFALSETLDFAVYE' A
#
# COMPACT_ATOMS: atom_id res chain seq x y z
N TYR A 1 12.28 7.38 15.59
CA TYR A 1 12.19 7.40 14.11
C TYR A 1 11.68 8.76 13.70
N GLY A 2 12.52 9.55 13.00
CA GLY A 2 12.31 10.99 12.81
C GLY A 2 11.33 11.35 11.70
N ALA A 3 10.70 12.51 11.82
CA ALA A 3 9.97 13.12 10.71
C ALA A 3 10.96 13.71 9.70
N VAL A 4 10.65 13.59 8.42
CA VAL A 4 11.50 13.99 7.31
C VAL A 4 10.73 14.98 6.43
N PRO A 5 11.35 16.11 6.01
CA PRO A 5 10.72 17.04 5.10
C PRO A 5 10.56 16.41 3.71
N VAL A 6 9.32 16.41 3.21
CA VAL A 6 8.96 15.84 1.89
C VAL A 6 8.43 16.89 0.91
N GLY A 7 8.39 18.14 1.33
CA GLY A 7 7.88 19.26 0.54
C GLY A 7 7.69 20.51 1.41
N PRO A 8 7.20 21.61 0.83
CA PRO A 8 7.03 22.87 1.55
C PRO A 8 6.03 22.71 2.69
N GLY A 9 6.54 22.73 3.92
CA GLY A 9 5.75 22.60 5.16
C GLY A 9 5.25 21.18 5.48
N LEU A 10 5.61 20.16 4.69
CA LEU A 10 5.13 18.79 4.87
C LEU A 10 6.21 17.89 5.49
N LEU A 11 5.80 17.13 6.49
CA LEU A 11 6.63 16.16 7.20
C LEU A 11 6.04 14.76 7.04
N ALA A 12 6.87 13.79 6.70
CA ALA A 12 6.51 12.38 6.65
C ALA A 12 7.35 11.56 7.64
N PRO A 13 6.88 10.41 8.11
CA PRO A 13 7.71 9.48 8.86
C PRO A 13 8.93 9.05 8.04
N ALA A 14 10.09 8.85 8.66
CA ALA A 14 11.31 8.37 8.00
C ALA A 14 11.13 7.06 7.20
N GLY A 15 10.08 6.28 7.48
CA GLY A 15 9.70 5.11 6.70
C GLY A 15 9.44 5.39 5.22
N VAL A 16 9.15 6.64 4.83
CA VAL A 16 8.97 7.03 3.42
C VAL A 16 10.18 6.66 2.54
N TYR A 17 11.40 6.74 3.07
CA TYR A 17 12.58 6.33 2.31
C TYR A 17 12.56 4.85 1.94
N ALA A 18 12.12 4.00 2.88
CA ALA A 18 11.98 2.56 2.63
C ALA A 18 10.87 2.28 1.60
N VAL A 19 9.77 3.04 1.64
CA VAL A 19 8.70 2.96 0.63
C VAL A 19 9.25 3.28 -0.77
N GLY A 20 10.02 4.35 -0.91
CA GLY A 20 10.64 4.72 -2.19
C GLY A 20 11.51 3.60 -2.77
N VAL A 21 12.36 3.00 -1.95
CA VAL A 21 13.20 1.85 -2.35
C VAL A 21 12.33 0.64 -2.75
N ALA A 22 11.30 0.33 -1.94
CA ALA A 22 10.42 -0.81 -2.22
C ALA A 22 9.67 -0.66 -3.55
N LEU A 23 9.25 0.55 -3.91
CA LEU A 23 8.57 0.81 -5.19
C LEU A 23 9.50 0.59 -6.39
N VAL A 24 10.75 1.08 -6.33
CA VAL A 24 11.75 0.84 -7.39
C VAL A 24 12.05 -0.66 -7.54
N LEU A 25 12.24 -1.37 -6.42
CA LEU A 25 12.48 -2.81 -6.45
C LEU A 25 11.28 -3.59 -6.99
N ARG A 26 10.05 -3.16 -6.68
CA ARG A 26 8.83 -3.77 -7.21
C ARG A 26 8.75 -3.65 -8.72
N ASP A 27 9.12 -2.49 -9.26
CA ASP A 27 9.06 -2.24 -10.70
C ASP A 27 10.13 -3.09 -11.42
N LEU A 28 11.36 -3.13 -10.90
CA LEU A 28 12.42 -4.03 -11.39
C LEU A 28 12.02 -5.51 -11.29
N ALA A 29 11.41 -5.92 -10.18
CA ALA A 29 10.94 -7.29 -10.01
C ALA A 29 9.84 -7.65 -11.02
N ARG A 30 8.98 -6.70 -11.39
CA ARG A 30 7.93 -6.90 -12.39
C ARG A 30 8.51 -7.08 -13.78
N GLU A 31 9.54 -6.30 -14.13
CA GLU A 31 10.27 -6.44 -15.40
C GLU A 31 11.04 -7.76 -15.47
N ALA A 32 11.69 -8.17 -14.38
CA ALA A 32 12.53 -9.37 -14.36
C ALA A 32 11.74 -10.70 -14.21
N ALA A 33 10.70 -10.74 -13.38
CA ALA A 33 10.01 -11.98 -12.99
C ALA A 33 8.68 -12.22 -13.71
N GLY A 34 8.15 -11.21 -14.41
CA GLY A 34 6.90 -11.32 -15.16
C GLY A 34 5.63 -11.29 -14.30
N ARG A 35 4.47 -11.25 -14.97
CA ARG A 35 3.17 -10.95 -14.34
C ARG A 35 2.73 -11.98 -13.29
N ALA A 36 2.93 -13.27 -13.55
CA ALA A 36 2.49 -14.35 -12.67
C ALA A 36 3.23 -14.34 -11.32
N ALA A 37 4.55 -14.11 -11.33
CA ALA A 37 5.35 -14.03 -10.11
C ALA A 37 4.93 -12.86 -9.21
N ILE A 38 4.60 -11.71 -9.82
CA ILE A 38 4.13 -10.55 -9.05
C ILE A 38 2.73 -10.78 -8.48
N LEU A 39 1.82 -11.43 -9.20
CA LEU A 39 0.52 -11.80 -8.66
C LEU A 39 0.67 -12.76 -7.46
N ALA A 40 1.58 -13.73 -7.54
CA ALA A 40 1.90 -14.60 -6.41
C ALA A 40 2.47 -13.81 -5.23
N ALA A 41 3.40 -12.87 -5.47
CA ALA A 41 3.96 -12.02 -4.41
C ALA A 41 2.90 -11.13 -3.74
N ILE A 42 1.94 -10.58 -4.52
CA ILE A 42 0.81 -9.82 -3.97
C ILE A 42 -0.06 -10.73 -3.11
N ALA A 43 -0.40 -11.93 -3.58
CA ALA A 43 -1.22 -12.88 -2.82
C ALA A 43 -0.54 -13.27 -1.49
N VAL A 44 0.77 -13.54 -1.52
CA VAL A 44 1.56 -13.82 -0.31
C VAL A 44 1.58 -12.61 0.62
N GLY A 45 1.81 -11.40 0.10
CA GLY A 45 1.79 -10.17 0.89
C GLY A 45 0.43 -9.90 1.53
N ALA A 46 -0.66 -10.17 0.81
CA ALA A 46 -2.02 -10.04 1.33
C ALA A 46 -2.30 -11.07 2.44
N ALA A 47 -1.89 -12.32 2.26
CA ALA A 47 -2.03 -13.35 3.28
C ALA A 47 -1.22 -13.02 4.54
N LEU A 48 0.01 -12.54 4.39
CA LEU A 48 0.83 -12.08 5.50
C LEU A 48 0.17 -10.89 6.21
N SER A 49 -0.33 -9.91 5.45
CA SER A 49 -1.03 -8.75 6.01
C SER A 49 -2.27 -9.18 6.81
N TRP A 50 -3.03 -10.17 6.33
CA TRP A 50 -4.16 -10.73 7.06
C TRP A 50 -3.76 -11.35 8.40
N VAL A 51 -2.64 -12.06 8.45
CA VAL A 51 -2.12 -12.68 9.68
C VAL A 51 -1.56 -11.65 10.66
N LEU A 52 -0.94 -10.58 10.14
CA LEU A 52 -0.28 -9.54 10.92
C LEU A 52 -1.25 -8.45 11.41
N ALA A 53 -2.35 -8.21 10.70
CA ALA A 53 -3.32 -7.19 11.04
C ALA A 53 -4.16 -7.59 12.25
N THR A 54 -4.44 -6.62 13.13
CA THR A 54 -5.45 -6.83 14.17
C THR A 54 -6.86 -6.74 13.56
N PRO A 55 -7.87 -7.38 14.17
CA PRO A 55 -9.24 -7.33 13.67
C PRO A 55 -9.77 -5.91 13.52
N GLU A 56 -9.38 -4.98 14.42
CA GLU A 56 -9.82 -3.58 14.34
C GLU A 56 -9.27 -2.89 13.08
N LEU A 57 -7.99 -3.12 12.76
CA LEU A 57 -7.36 -2.54 11.58
C LEU A 57 -7.97 -3.08 10.28
N ALA A 58 -8.24 -4.38 10.22
CA ALA A 58 -8.83 -5.02 9.04
C ALA A 58 -10.26 -4.50 8.77
N VAL A 59 -11.08 -4.36 9.80
CA VAL A 59 -12.44 -3.81 9.68
C VAL A 59 -12.38 -2.33 9.26
N ALA A 60 -11.53 -1.53 9.91
CA ALA A 60 -11.38 -0.11 9.60
C ALA A 60 -10.93 0.12 8.15
N SER A 61 -9.90 -0.60 7.68
CA SER A 61 -9.39 -0.46 6.31
C SER A 61 -10.42 -0.88 5.26
N THR A 62 -11.14 -1.98 5.52
CA THR A 62 -12.17 -2.48 4.58
C THR A 62 -13.36 -1.52 4.50
N ALA A 63 -13.82 -1.00 5.63
CA ALA A 63 -14.89 -0.01 5.66
C ALA A 63 -14.49 1.30 4.95
N ALA A 64 -13.28 1.80 5.22
CA ALA A 64 -12.76 2.99 4.55
C ALA A 64 -12.67 2.81 3.03
N PHE A 65 -12.17 1.66 2.57
CA PHE A 65 -12.11 1.33 1.15
C PHE A 65 -13.51 1.26 0.52
N ALA A 66 -14.44 0.51 1.12
CA ALA A 66 -15.79 0.36 0.60
C ALA A 66 -16.54 1.70 0.50
N LEU A 67 -16.40 2.56 1.52
CA LEU A 67 -16.99 3.90 1.49
C LEU A 67 -16.36 4.78 0.41
N SER A 68 -15.03 4.76 0.27
CA SER A 68 -14.33 5.51 -0.78
C SER A 68 -14.79 5.10 -2.16
N GLU A 69 -14.84 3.79 -2.43
CA GLU A 69 -15.23 3.25 -3.74
C GLU A 69 -16.70 3.56 -4.08
N THR A 70 -17.59 3.47 -3.08
CA THR A 70 -19.02 3.77 -3.26
C THR A 70 -19.24 5.25 -3.56
N LEU A 71 -18.49 6.14 -2.92
CA LEU A 71 -18.58 7.58 -3.18
C LEU A 71 -17.99 7.95 -4.54
N ASP A 72 -16.87 7.34 -4.93
CA ASP A 72 -16.26 7.56 -6.24
C ASP A 72 -17.25 7.16 -7.35
N PHE A 73 -17.86 5.98 -7.21
CA PHE A 73 -18.91 5.51 -8.10
C PHE A 73 -20.11 6.48 -8.15
N ALA A 74 -20.62 6.93 -7.00
CA ALA A 74 -21.80 7.79 -6.95
C ALA A 74 -21.61 9.21 -7.51
N VAL A 75 -20.36 9.68 -7.62
CA VAL A 75 -20.04 11.04 -8.11
C VAL A 75 -19.61 11.02 -9.58
N TYR A 76 -18.86 10.00 -10.00
CA TYR A 76 -18.22 9.96 -11.33
C TYR A 76 -18.91 9.03 -12.33
N GLU A 77 -19.74 8.06 -11.89
CA GLU A 77 -20.78 7.48 -12.74
C GLU A 77 -22.11 8.23 -12.61
#